data_AF-A0A9W9Z169-F1
#
_entry.id   AF-A0A9W9Z169-F1
#
_cell.length_a   1.000
_cell.length_b   1.000
_cell.length_c   1.000
_cell.angle_alpha   90.00
_cell.angle_beta   90.00
_cell.angle_gamma   90.00
#
_symmetry.space_group_name_H-M   'P 1'
#
loop_
_entity.id
_entity.type
_entity.pdbx_description
1 polymer ?
#
loop_
_entity_poly.entity_id
_entity_poly.type
_entity_poly.pdbx_seq_one_letter_code
_entity_poly.pdbx_strand_id
1 'polypeptide(L)'
;MADLLYPDNSNREARMYELTDDIGTLMNDLANDAADIKNLTEKLDETIKKMYKDIEVDIPPSRMKTFDYKGWVVEVMDVLEPFITIPLATKALSKCAVSYLLREDRIGEAAFYDLIQGITWLKFGVAAGAVVITVGLELGIDGIAGAVKRSKLRDAIHSAVQPRITLKQAAIVNGKIRDKLNSVVDACQMMLQLGYTQEQLDQAQKNIAAEFKEEVSTITEETAQSQLADLDNYRGSWTNEDN
;
A
#
# COMPACT_ATOMS: atom_id res chain seq x y z
N MET A 1 -7.12 -36.50 21.59
CA MET A 1 -6.66 -37.48 20.59
C MET A 1 -6.44 -36.87 19.20
N ALA A 2 -7.28 -35.94 18.72
CA ALA A 2 -7.09 -35.28 17.43
C ALA A 2 -5.75 -34.50 17.32
N ASP A 3 -5.38 -33.74 18.36
CA ASP A 3 -4.10 -33.01 18.39
C ASP A 3 -2.86 -33.93 18.40
N LEU A 4 -3.02 -35.18 18.82
CA LEU A 4 -1.95 -36.17 18.84
C LEU A 4 -1.66 -36.75 17.44
N LEU A 5 -2.66 -36.71 16.54
CA LEU A 5 -2.54 -37.15 15.15
C LEU A 5 -2.20 -35.99 14.20
N TYR A 6 -2.46 -34.74 14.62
CA TYR A 6 -2.20 -33.53 13.82
C TYR A 6 -1.52 -32.42 14.65
N PRO A 7 -0.31 -32.68 15.18
CA PRO A 7 0.35 -31.78 16.14
C PRO A 7 0.65 -30.39 15.57
N ASP A 8 0.89 -30.30 14.26
CA ASP A 8 1.20 -29.05 13.57
C ASP A 8 -0.03 -28.14 13.35
N ASN A 9 -1.25 -28.59 13.67
CA ASN A 9 -2.44 -27.74 13.47
C ASN A 9 -2.39 -26.46 14.32
N SER A 10 -1.77 -26.49 15.50
CA SER A 10 -1.56 -25.28 16.31
C SER A 10 -0.60 -24.30 15.62
N ASN A 11 0.46 -24.81 14.97
CA ASN A 11 1.40 -23.97 14.21
C ASN A 11 0.73 -23.37 12.97
N ARG A 12 -0.08 -24.15 12.25
CA ARG A 12 -0.87 -23.66 11.10
C ARG A 12 -1.85 -22.57 11.51
N GLU A 13 -2.55 -22.76 12.63
CA GLU A 13 -3.50 -21.79 13.14
C GLU A 13 -2.79 -20.49 13.52
N ALA A 14 -1.68 -20.57 14.24
CA ALA A 14 -0.84 -19.41 14.54
C ALA A 14 -0.38 -18.70 13.26
N ARG A 15 0.17 -19.44 12.28
CA ARG A 15 0.63 -18.88 11.00
C ARG A 15 -0.49 -18.19 10.23
N MET A 16 -1.67 -18.80 10.17
CA MET A 16 -2.84 -18.20 9.53
C MET A 16 -3.23 -16.86 10.20
N TYR A 17 -3.21 -16.79 11.53
CA TYR A 17 -3.46 -15.53 12.24
C TYR A 17 -2.36 -14.49 11.98
N GLU A 18 -1.09 -14.88 11.96
CA GLU A 18 0.02 -13.98 11.60
C GLU A 18 -0.16 -13.38 10.20
N LEU A 19 -0.47 -14.21 9.21
CA LEU A 19 -0.71 -13.75 7.83
C LEU A 19 -1.92 -12.83 7.74
N THR A 20 -2.97 -13.10 8.52
CA THR A 20 -4.16 -12.25 8.62
C THR A 20 -3.83 -10.89 9.22
N ASP A 21 -3.05 -10.87 10.31
CA ASP A 21 -2.61 -9.65 10.98
C ASP A 21 -1.69 -8.81 10.08
N ASP A 22 -0.81 -9.45 9.31
CA ASP A 22 0.03 -8.77 8.32
C ASP A 22 -0.81 -8.12 7.22
N ILE A 23 -1.83 -8.80 6.69
CA ILE A 23 -2.75 -8.22 5.71
C ILE A 23 -3.48 -7.01 6.31
N GLY A 24 -3.97 -7.13 7.54
CA GLY A 24 -4.64 -6.04 8.26
C GLY A 24 -3.73 -4.84 8.50
N THR A 25 -2.49 -5.08 8.93
CA THR A 25 -1.47 -4.05 9.13
C THR A 25 -1.16 -3.35 7.83
N LEU A 26 -0.85 -4.09 6.76
CA LEU A 26 -0.56 -3.53 5.44
C LEU A 26 -1.72 -2.70 4.87
N MET A 27 -2.96 -3.13 5.09
CA MET A 27 -4.13 -2.33 4.68
C MET A 27 -4.24 -1.01 5.45
N ASN A 28 -4.00 -1.02 6.76
CA ASN A 28 -4.00 0.20 7.56
C ASN A 28 -2.84 1.14 7.17
N ASP A 29 -1.66 0.57 6.90
CA ASP A 29 -0.51 1.33 6.37
C ASP A 29 -0.86 1.98 5.04
N LEU A 30 -1.44 1.24 4.09
CA LEU A 30 -1.90 1.79 2.81
C LEU A 30 -2.96 2.89 2.99
N ALA A 31 -3.86 2.78 3.96
CA ALA A 31 -4.83 3.83 4.26
C ALA A 31 -4.16 5.09 4.83
N ASN A 32 -3.09 4.94 5.63
CA ASN A 32 -2.28 6.05 6.12
C ASN A 32 -1.48 6.69 4.98
N ASP A 33 -0.82 5.88 4.16
CA ASP A 33 -0.09 6.31 2.97
C ASP A 33 -0.99 7.14 2.04
N ALA A 34 -2.25 6.75 1.85
CA ALA A 34 -3.20 7.53 1.06
C ALA A 34 -3.43 8.95 1.63
N ALA A 35 -3.61 9.07 2.96
CA ALA A 35 -3.79 10.36 3.60
C ALA A 35 -2.52 11.23 3.48
N ASP A 36 -1.35 10.63 3.73
CA ASP A 36 -0.06 11.30 3.64
C ASP A 36 0.25 11.77 2.22
N ILE A 37 0.08 10.90 1.22
CA ILE A 37 0.30 11.24 -0.19
C ILE A 37 -0.57 12.41 -0.58
N LYS A 38 -1.87 12.39 -0.23
CA LYS A 38 -2.78 13.48 -0.53
C LYS A 38 -2.30 14.80 0.10
N ASN A 39 -1.98 14.80 1.39
CA ASN A 39 -1.48 15.97 2.10
C ASN A 39 -0.17 16.50 1.49
N LEU A 40 0.75 15.62 1.10
CA LEU A 40 2.01 15.99 0.48
C LEU A 40 1.81 16.58 -0.92
N THR A 41 0.90 16.03 -1.71
CA THR A 41 0.56 16.60 -3.02
C THR A 41 -0.08 17.98 -2.90
N GLU A 42 -1.00 18.18 -1.95
CA GLU A 42 -1.61 19.49 -1.68
C GLU A 42 -0.55 20.51 -1.21
N LYS A 43 0.31 20.13 -0.27
CA LYS A 43 1.42 20.99 0.20
C LYS A 43 2.39 21.35 -0.91
N LEU A 44 2.70 20.41 -1.79
CA LEU A 44 3.60 20.62 -2.92
C LEU A 44 3.00 21.56 -3.96
N ASP A 45 1.71 21.37 -4.29
CA ASP A 45 0.96 22.26 -5.16
C ASP A 45 0.93 23.70 -4.61
N GLU A 46 0.61 23.89 -3.34
CA GLU A 46 0.66 25.20 -2.68
C GLU A 46 2.06 25.82 -2.72
N THR A 47 3.10 25.02 -2.47
CA THR A 47 4.49 25.47 -2.47
C THR A 47 4.88 25.95 -3.86
N ILE A 48 4.48 25.25 -4.91
CA ILE A 48 4.86 25.59 -6.27
C ILE A 48 4.04 26.76 -6.81
N LYS A 49 2.75 26.85 -6.47
CA LYS A 49 1.94 28.06 -6.65
C LYS A 49 2.60 29.29 -6.06
N LYS A 50 3.12 29.17 -4.84
CA LYS A 50 3.91 30.24 -4.22
C LYS A 50 5.19 30.52 -5.03
N MET A 51 5.89 29.49 -5.49
CA MET A 51 7.15 29.68 -6.21
C MET A 51 6.97 30.42 -7.55
N TYR A 52 5.95 30.07 -8.34
CA TYR A 52 5.66 30.76 -9.61
C TYR A 52 5.19 32.20 -9.38
N LYS A 53 4.39 32.44 -8.34
CA LYS A 53 3.95 33.79 -7.96
C LYS A 53 5.13 34.69 -7.56
N ASP A 54 6.12 34.15 -6.85
CA ASP A 54 7.31 34.90 -6.41
C ASP A 54 8.16 35.42 -7.58
N ILE A 55 8.16 34.71 -8.71
CA ILE A 55 8.85 35.11 -9.96
C ILE A 55 7.93 35.78 -10.99
N GLU A 56 6.71 36.15 -10.58
CA GLU A 56 5.70 36.83 -11.42
C GLU A 56 5.30 36.07 -12.71
N VAL A 57 5.24 34.74 -12.63
CA VAL A 57 4.82 33.87 -13.74
C VAL A 57 3.54 33.11 -13.36
N ASP A 58 2.54 33.10 -14.25
CA ASP A 58 1.33 32.29 -14.05
C ASP A 58 1.60 30.79 -14.25
N ILE A 59 0.94 29.95 -13.45
CA ILE A 59 0.95 28.50 -13.67
C ILE A 59 -0.07 28.15 -14.75
N PRO A 60 0.33 27.53 -15.88
CA PRO A 60 -0.60 27.07 -16.89
C PRO A 60 -1.51 25.94 -16.34
N PRO A 61 -2.84 25.98 -16.60
CA PRO A 61 -3.76 24.93 -16.16
C PRO A 61 -3.40 23.54 -16.69
N SER A 62 -2.77 23.48 -17.87
CA SER A 62 -2.33 22.22 -18.48
C SER A 62 -1.22 21.54 -17.69
N ARG A 63 -0.62 22.19 -16.69
CA ARG A 63 0.44 21.63 -15.86
C ARG A 63 -0.09 20.83 -14.68
N MET A 64 -1.39 20.51 -14.62
CA MET A 64 -1.96 19.68 -13.57
C MET A 64 -2.56 18.41 -14.16
N LYS A 65 -2.28 17.28 -13.51
CA LYS A 65 -2.84 15.95 -13.77
C LYS A 65 -3.61 15.48 -12.57
N THR A 66 -4.61 14.65 -12.82
CA THR A 66 -5.49 14.13 -11.79
C THR A 66 -5.48 12.61 -11.82
N PHE A 67 -5.24 12.00 -10.67
CA PHE A 67 -5.60 10.63 -10.37
C PHE A 67 -6.95 10.63 -9.66
N ASP A 68 -7.94 9.97 -10.24
CA ASP A 68 -9.23 9.74 -9.61
C ASP A 68 -9.47 8.23 -9.49
N TYR A 69 -9.60 7.76 -8.26
CA TYR A 69 -10.07 6.41 -7.97
C TYR A 69 -11.29 6.46 -7.07
N LYS A 70 -12.46 6.15 -7.65
CA LYS A 70 -13.75 6.04 -6.93
C LYS A 70 -14.00 7.25 -5.99
N GLY A 71 -13.62 8.45 -6.41
CA GLY A 71 -13.81 9.68 -5.63
C GLY A 71 -12.75 9.94 -4.55
N TRP A 72 -11.64 9.20 -4.55
CA TRP A 72 -10.37 9.64 -3.97
C TRP A 72 -9.54 10.30 -5.07
N VAL A 73 -9.40 11.62 -4.98
CA VAL A 73 -8.80 12.46 -6.01
C VAL A 73 -7.46 12.99 -5.51
N VAL A 74 -6.43 12.83 -6.32
CA VAL A 74 -5.10 13.39 -6.12
C VAL A 74 -4.71 14.18 -7.35
N GLU A 75 -4.46 15.47 -7.16
CA GLU A 75 -3.98 16.36 -8.21
C GLU A 75 -2.48 16.58 -8.03
N VAL A 76 -1.74 16.41 -9.11
CA VAL A 76 -0.28 16.60 -9.14
C VAL A 76 0.06 17.45 -10.35
N MET A 77 1.21 18.10 -10.35
CA MET A 77 1.66 18.75 -11.57
C MET A 77 2.06 17.73 -12.64
N ASP A 78 2.05 18.12 -13.91
CA ASP A 78 2.48 17.33 -15.07
C ASP A 78 3.82 16.65 -14.89
N VAL A 79 4.76 17.32 -14.24
CA VAL A 79 6.08 16.73 -14.05
C VAL A 79 6.10 15.60 -13.02
N LEU A 80 5.10 15.58 -12.15
CA LEU A 80 4.84 14.49 -11.21
C LEU A 80 3.84 13.47 -11.80
N GLU A 81 3.45 13.62 -13.08
CA GLU A 81 2.63 12.63 -13.79
C GLU A 81 3.14 11.19 -13.62
N PRO A 82 4.46 10.90 -13.63
CA PRO A 82 4.94 9.54 -13.41
C PRO A 82 4.51 8.91 -12.07
N PHE A 83 4.28 9.72 -11.03
CA PHE A 83 3.81 9.25 -9.73
C PHE A 83 2.43 8.62 -9.80
N ILE A 84 1.61 9.04 -10.76
CA ILE A 84 0.22 8.58 -10.89
C ILE A 84 -0.05 7.77 -12.16
N THR A 85 0.84 7.82 -13.16
CA THR A 85 0.65 7.16 -14.47
C THR A 85 1.54 5.95 -14.72
N ILE A 86 2.65 5.77 -13.99
CA ILE A 86 3.45 4.55 -14.11
C ILE A 86 2.59 3.37 -13.65
N PRO A 87 2.42 2.29 -14.44
CA PRO A 87 1.47 1.22 -14.12
C PRO A 87 1.62 0.63 -12.71
N LEU A 88 2.85 0.46 -12.22
CA LEU A 88 3.11 -0.03 -10.87
C LEU A 88 2.67 0.99 -9.81
N ALA A 89 3.00 2.28 -9.99
CA ALA A 89 2.58 3.36 -9.11
C ALA A 89 1.05 3.54 -9.12
N THR A 90 0.41 3.54 -10.29
CA THR A 90 -1.06 3.59 -10.44
C THR A 90 -1.75 2.44 -9.70
N LYS A 91 -1.22 1.22 -9.80
CA LYS A 91 -1.73 0.05 -9.07
C LYS A 91 -1.56 0.22 -7.55
N ALA A 92 -0.41 0.69 -7.11
CA ALA A 92 -0.13 0.92 -5.69
C ALA A 92 -1.04 2.02 -5.10
N LEU A 93 -1.19 3.14 -5.81
CA LEU A 93 -2.10 4.24 -5.45
C LEU A 93 -3.56 3.79 -5.43
N SER A 94 -3.98 2.94 -6.37
CA SER A 94 -5.33 2.37 -6.34
C SER A 94 -5.57 1.54 -5.07
N LYS A 95 -4.57 0.78 -4.59
CA LYS A 95 -4.68 0.02 -3.35
C LYS A 95 -4.67 0.91 -2.10
N CYS A 96 -3.90 2.00 -2.10
CA CYS A 96 -4.01 3.07 -1.10
C CYS A 96 -5.42 3.65 -1.06
N ALA A 97 -5.95 4.06 -2.23
CA ALA A 97 -7.27 4.64 -2.36
C ALA A 97 -8.37 3.69 -1.85
N VAL A 98 -8.34 2.41 -2.25
CA VAL A 98 -9.28 1.42 -1.75
C VAL A 98 -9.17 1.27 -0.24
N SER A 99 -7.95 1.13 0.31
CA SER A 99 -7.76 0.93 1.75
C SER A 99 -8.25 2.14 2.56
N TYR A 100 -7.98 3.35 2.09
CA TYR A 100 -8.48 4.59 2.67
C TYR A 100 -10.01 4.67 2.60
N LEU A 101 -10.61 4.43 1.44
CA LEU A 101 -12.05 4.50 1.27
C LEU A 101 -12.79 3.42 2.07
N LEU A 102 -12.20 2.23 2.26
CA LEU A 102 -12.71 1.20 3.16
C LEU A 102 -12.70 1.69 4.61
N ARG A 103 -11.59 2.31 5.05
CA ARG A 103 -11.45 2.86 6.40
C ARG A 103 -12.46 3.97 6.70
N GLU A 104 -12.75 4.80 5.70
CA GLU A 104 -13.75 5.88 5.78
C GLU A 104 -15.20 5.40 5.57
N ASP A 105 -15.43 4.08 5.47
CA ASP A 105 -16.75 3.47 5.21
C ASP A 105 -17.43 4.01 3.93
N ARG A 106 -16.64 4.42 2.94
CA ARG A 106 -17.11 4.98 1.66
C ARG A 106 -17.29 3.94 0.56
N ILE A 107 -16.70 2.77 0.72
CA ILE A 107 -16.87 1.60 -0.16
C ILE A 107 -17.04 0.33 0.69
N GLY A 108 -17.77 -0.66 0.16
CA GLY A 108 -18.16 -1.85 0.92
C GLY A 108 -17.33 -3.11 0.68
N GLU A 109 -17.85 -4.23 1.19
CA GLU A 109 -17.21 -5.57 1.23
C GLU A 109 -16.68 -6.07 -0.12
N ALA A 110 -17.37 -5.76 -1.22
CA ALA A 110 -16.91 -6.13 -2.55
C ALA A 110 -15.52 -5.55 -2.87
N ALA A 111 -15.28 -4.29 -2.51
CA ALA A 111 -13.98 -3.66 -2.75
C ALA A 111 -12.88 -4.21 -1.83
N PHE A 112 -13.25 -4.63 -0.61
CA PHE A 112 -12.34 -5.37 0.28
C PHE A 112 -11.92 -6.69 -0.37
N TYR A 113 -12.88 -7.49 -0.87
CA TYR A 113 -12.56 -8.75 -1.52
C TYR A 113 -11.71 -8.58 -2.77
N ASP A 114 -11.97 -7.55 -3.59
CA ASP A 114 -11.10 -7.24 -4.73
C ASP A 114 -9.67 -6.89 -4.29
N LEU A 115 -9.52 -6.15 -3.19
CA LEU A 115 -8.22 -5.75 -2.65
C LEU A 115 -7.38 -6.95 -2.21
N ILE A 116 -8.01 -7.90 -1.52
CA ILE A 116 -7.39 -9.14 -1.02
C ILE A 116 -7.52 -10.33 -1.99
N GLN A 117 -7.84 -10.07 -3.26
CA GLN A 117 -7.87 -11.07 -4.34
C GLN A 117 -8.85 -12.23 -4.10
N GLY A 118 -10.00 -11.95 -3.50
CA GLY A 118 -11.10 -12.89 -3.36
C GLY A 118 -10.97 -13.88 -2.20
N ILE A 119 -10.08 -13.64 -1.23
CA ILE A 119 -10.07 -14.43 0.01
C ILE A 119 -11.41 -14.26 0.75
N THR A 120 -12.27 -15.27 0.72
CA THR A 120 -13.64 -15.19 1.27
C THR A 120 -13.73 -15.49 2.77
N TRP A 121 -12.74 -16.17 3.33
CA TRP A 121 -12.72 -16.53 4.75
C TRP A 121 -12.26 -15.37 5.65
N LEU A 122 -11.70 -14.31 5.06
CA LEU A 122 -11.47 -13.06 5.75
C LEU A 122 -12.74 -12.21 5.76
N LYS A 123 -13.00 -11.60 6.91
CA LYS A 123 -14.09 -10.65 7.12
C LYS A 123 -13.50 -9.33 7.56
N PHE A 124 -14.03 -8.23 7.02
CA PHE A 124 -13.61 -6.90 7.40
C PHE A 124 -14.71 -6.17 8.16
N GLY A 125 -14.29 -5.22 8.98
CA GLY A 125 -15.13 -4.19 9.57
C GLY A 125 -14.31 -2.94 9.79
N VAL A 126 -14.99 -1.86 10.16
CA VAL A 126 -14.35 -0.61 10.57
C VAL A 126 -14.62 -0.41 12.05
N ALA A 127 -13.56 -0.22 12.85
CA ALA A 127 -13.67 0.08 14.27
C ALA A 127 -12.69 1.18 14.65
N ALA A 128 -13.16 2.19 15.37
CA ALA A 128 -12.36 3.34 15.81
C ALA A 128 -11.53 4.00 14.68
N GLY A 129 -12.06 4.02 13.45
CA GLY A 129 -11.37 4.59 12.29
C GLY A 129 -10.22 3.72 11.74
N ALA A 130 -10.15 2.44 12.08
CA ALA A 130 -9.20 1.47 11.53
C ALA A 130 -9.93 0.34 10.80
N VAL A 131 -9.29 -0.23 9.77
CA VAL A 131 -9.78 -1.45 9.14
C VAL A 131 -9.41 -2.63 10.04
N VAL A 132 -10.42 -3.37 10.50
CA VAL A 132 -10.27 -4.58 11.30
C VAL A 132 -10.56 -5.79 10.43
N ILE A 133 -9.64 -6.75 10.40
CA ILE A 133 -9.80 -8.01 9.68
C ILE A 133 -9.93 -9.15 10.69
N THR A 134 -10.87 -10.05 10.45
CA THR A 134 -11.16 -11.20 11.30
C THR A 134 -11.25 -12.49 10.47
N VAL A 135 -11.04 -13.61 11.15
CA VAL A 135 -11.08 -14.96 10.56
C VAL A 135 -12.49 -15.54 10.68
N GLY A 136 -13.12 -15.84 9.54
CA GLY A 136 -14.44 -16.47 9.45
C GLY A 136 -14.41 -17.97 9.17
N LEU A 137 -13.30 -18.66 9.47
CA LEU A 137 -13.15 -20.10 9.21
C LEU A 137 -13.88 -20.94 10.25
N GLU A 138 -14.84 -21.76 9.80
CA GLU A 138 -15.45 -22.79 10.63
C GLU A 138 -14.52 -24.00 10.77
N LEU A 139 -13.84 -24.13 11.91
CA LEU A 139 -12.98 -25.28 12.22
C LEU A 139 -13.79 -26.25 13.10
N GLY A 140 -14.24 -27.38 12.52
CA GLY A 140 -15.09 -28.36 13.20
C GLY A 140 -14.43 -28.97 14.45
N ILE A 141 -15.25 -29.53 15.35
CA ILE A 141 -14.83 -30.07 16.65
C ILE A 141 -15.01 -31.61 16.62
N ASP A 142 -13.91 -32.38 16.48
CA ASP A 142 -13.74 -33.84 16.79
C ASP A 142 -12.93 -34.60 15.73
N GLY A 143 -11.88 -35.35 16.12
CA GLY A 143 -11.22 -36.46 15.39
C GLY A 143 -11.05 -36.37 13.86
N ILE A 144 -12.13 -36.55 13.11
CA ILE A 144 -12.25 -36.30 11.65
C ILE A 144 -11.98 -34.83 11.30
N ALA A 145 -12.28 -33.92 12.22
CA ALA A 145 -11.93 -32.52 12.22
C ALA A 145 -10.43 -32.26 12.19
N GLY A 146 -9.56 -33.17 12.68
CA GLY A 146 -8.11 -32.91 12.65
C GLY A 146 -7.58 -32.77 11.22
N ALA A 147 -8.00 -33.69 10.33
CA ALA A 147 -7.68 -33.66 8.91
C ALA A 147 -8.38 -32.50 8.18
N VAL A 148 -9.65 -32.25 8.48
CA VAL A 148 -10.43 -31.16 7.88
C VAL A 148 -9.87 -29.80 8.30
N LYS A 149 -9.57 -29.60 9.58
CA LYS A 149 -8.90 -28.40 10.13
C LYS A 149 -7.55 -28.21 9.47
N ARG A 150 -6.74 -29.26 9.36
CA ARG A 150 -5.48 -29.20 8.60
C ARG A 150 -5.68 -28.69 7.18
N SER A 151 -6.63 -29.26 6.43
CA SER A 151 -6.91 -28.84 5.06
C SER A 151 -7.33 -27.37 4.98
N LYS A 152 -8.31 -26.97 5.80
CA LYS A 152 -8.81 -25.58 5.82
C LYS A 152 -7.72 -24.58 6.19
N LEU A 153 -6.88 -24.90 7.17
CA LEU A 153 -5.77 -24.04 7.57
C LEU A 153 -4.71 -23.93 6.48
N ARG A 154 -4.38 -25.04 5.80
CA ARG A 154 -3.49 -25.03 4.63
C ARG A 154 -4.00 -24.13 3.53
N ASP A 155 -5.26 -24.33 3.16
CA ASP A 155 -5.90 -23.54 2.11
C ASP A 155 -5.94 -22.05 2.49
N ALA A 156 -6.20 -21.75 3.76
CA ALA A 156 -6.15 -20.39 4.30
C ALA A 156 -4.76 -19.77 4.19
N ILE A 157 -3.71 -20.47 4.65
CA ILE A 157 -2.30 -20.03 4.55
C ILE A 157 -1.94 -19.76 3.10
N HIS A 158 -2.11 -20.73 2.20
CA HIS A 158 -1.75 -20.56 0.78
C HIS A 158 -2.51 -19.38 0.15
N SER A 159 -3.81 -19.23 0.46
CA SER A 159 -4.62 -18.14 -0.09
C SER A 159 -4.18 -16.76 0.43
N ALA A 160 -3.59 -16.66 1.62
CA ALA A 160 -3.14 -15.40 2.22
C ALA A 160 -1.78 -14.91 1.71
N VAL A 161 -0.93 -15.81 1.20
CA VAL A 161 0.44 -15.47 0.77
C VAL A 161 0.45 -14.43 -0.34
N GLN A 162 -0.29 -14.65 -1.44
CA GLN A 162 -0.24 -13.74 -2.59
C GLN A 162 -0.82 -12.34 -2.29
N PRO A 163 -1.95 -12.22 -1.56
CA PRO A 163 -2.46 -10.91 -1.16
C PRO A 163 -1.52 -10.15 -0.24
N ARG A 164 -0.86 -10.85 0.70
CA ARG A 164 0.18 -10.26 1.57
C ARG A 164 1.34 -9.69 0.73
N ILE A 165 1.87 -10.44 -0.23
CA ILE A 165 2.93 -10.00 -1.16
C ILE A 165 2.48 -8.77 -1.94
N THR A 166 1.27 -8.82 -2.49
CA THR A 166 0.72 -7.75 -3.33
C THR A 166 0.50 -6.46 -2.54
N LEU A 167 -0.02 -6.55 -1.32
CA LEU A 167 -0.20 -5.40 -0.43
C LEU A 167 1.16 -4.84 0.01
N LYS A 168 2.13 -5.70 0.31
CA LYS A 168 3.49 -5.28 0.66
C LYS A 168 4.18 -4.56 -0.50
N GLN A 169 4.05 -5.05 -1.73
CA GLN A 169 4.59 -4.37 -2.90
C GLN A 169 3.98 -2.98 -3.06
N ALA A 170 2.65 -2.86 -2.90
CA ALA A 170 2.00 -1.56 -2.92
C ALA A 170 2.54 -0.63 -1.83
N ALA A 171 2.71 -1.12 -0.60
CA ALA A 171 3.25 -0.33 0.51
C ALA A 171 4.68 0.16 0.23
N ILE A 172 5.54 -0.66 -0.38
CA ILE A 172 6.90 -0.26 -0.78
C ILE A 172 6.85 0.88 -1.82
N VAL A 173 6.01 0.73 -2.85
CA VAL A 173 5.87 1.74 -3.92
C VAL A 173 5.30 3.05 -3.37
N ASN A 174 4.27 2.98 -2.53
CA ASN A 174 3.65 4.15 -1.90
C ASN A 174 4.60 4.84 -0.91
N GLY A 175 5.42 4.07 -0.18
CA GLY A 175 6.55 4.60 0.60
C GLY A 175 7.49 5.45 -0.26
N LYS A 176 7.92 4.93 -1.44
CA LYS A 176 8.77 5.70 -2.37
C LYS A 176 8.09 6.95 -2.92
N ILE A 177 6.79 6.89 -3.21
CA ILE A 177 6.00 8.07 -3.60
C ILE A 177 6.09 9.13 -2.49
N ARG A 178 5.81 8.77 -1.23
CA ARG A 178 5.88 9.71 -0.10
C ARG A 178 7.28 10.29 0.09
N ASP A 179 8.31 9.44 0.13
CA ASP A 179 9.69 9.87 0.35
C ASP A 179 10.13 10.87 -0.72
N LYS A 180 9.78 10.60 -1.98
CA LYS A 180 10.11 11.51 -3.08
C LYS A 180 9.27 12.78 -3.00
N LEU A 181 7.96 12.71 -2.73
CA LEU A 181 7.13 13.91 -2.55
C LEU A 181 7.66 14.82 -1.43
N ASN A 182 8.03 14.25 -0.28
CA ASN A 182 8.69 14.98 0.81
C ASN A 182 9.99 15.63 0.34
N SER A 183 10.87 14.88 -0.32
CA SER A 183 12.15 15.40 -0.82
C SER A 183 11.95 16.56 -1.79
N VAL A 184 10.91 16.53 -2.63
CA VAL A 184 10.58 17.64 -3.53
C VAL A 184 10.08 18.85 -2.75
N VAL A 185 9.20 18.66 -1.77
CA VAL A 185 8.73 19.75 -0.90
C VAL A 185 9.93 20.45 -0.24
N ASP A 186 10.86 19.68 0.33
CA ASP A 186 12.04 20.22 1.00
C ASP A 186 12.96 20.96 0.00
N ALA A 187 13.16 20.41 -1.21
CA ALA A 187 13.92 21.06 -2.26
C ALA A 187 13.30 22.40 -2.69
N CYS A 188 11.98 22.45 -2.90
CA CYS A 188 11.25 23.68 -3.20
C CYS A 188 11.37 24.71 -2.08
N GLN A 189 11.29 24.28 -0.81
CA GLN A 189 11.47 25.16 0.34
C GLN A 189 12.89 25.74 0.43
N MET A 190 13.91 24.94 0.13
CA MET A 190 15.29 25.43 0.05
C MET A 190 15.47 26.44 -1.08
N MET A 191 14.90 26.19 -2.26
CA MET A 191 14.93 27.14 -3.38
C MET A 191 14.31 28.48 -2.98
N LEU A 192 13.14 28.47 -2.32
CA LEU A 192 12.50 29.69 -1.81
C LEU A 192 13.40 30.51 -0.86
N GLN A 193 14.30 29.88 -0.12
CA GLN A 193 15.23 30.57 0.79
C GLN A 193 16.46 31.14 0.09
N LEU A 194 16.95 30.46 -0.95
CA LEU A 194 18.19 30.81 -1.65
C LEU A 194 17.96 31.71 -2.86
N GLY A 195 16.71 31.85 -3.31
CA GLY A 195 16.36 32.42 -4.60
C GLY A 195 16.56 31.41 -5.73
N TYR A 196 15.78 31.55 -6.79
CA TYR A 196 15.77 30.62 -7.92
C TYR A 196 15.33 31.30 -9.21
N THR A 197 15.71 30.71 -10.34
CA THR A 197 15.21 31.09 -11.67
C THR A 197 14.13 30.13 -12.15
N GLN A 198 13.35 30.55 -13.15
CA GLN A 198 12.39 29.66 -13.82
C GLN A 198 13.08 28.43 -14.41
N GLU A 199 14.28 28.56 -14.97
CA GLU A 199 15.03 27.44 -15.56
C GLU A 199 15.46 26.41 -14.51
N GLN A 200 15.86 26.86 -13.32
CA GLN A 200 16.19 25.95 -12.21
C GLN A 200 14.95 25.20 -11.72
N LEU A 201 13.80 25.87 -11.67
CA LEU A 201 12.52 25.26 -11.31
C LEU A 201 12.11 24.20 -12.35
N ASP A 202 12.16 24.55 -13.64
CA ASP A 202 11.81 23.65 -14.74
C ASP A 202 12.78 22.46 -14.83
N GLN A 203 14.07 22.64 -14.51
CA GLN A 203 15.06 21.55 -14.49
C GLN A 203 14.91 20.63 -13.28
N ALA A 204 14.69 21.18 -12.07
CA ALA A 204 14.45 20.40 -10.87
C ALA A 204 13.24 19.48 -11.06
N GLN A 205 12.16 20.05 -11.60
CA GLN A 205 10.97 19.32 -12.02
C GLN A 205 11.34 18.13 -12.92
N LYS A 206 12.03 18.33 -14.04
CA LYS A 206 12.38 17.22 -14.97
C LYS A 206 13.19 16.10 -14.31
N ASN A 207 14.14 16.44 -13.43
CA ASN A 207 14.98 15.45 -12.77
C ASN A 207 14.16 14.54 -11.83
N ILE A 208 13.22 15.12 -11.09
CA ILE A 208 12.34 14.38 -10.17
C ILE A 208 11.57 13.27 -10.90
N ALA A 209 11.01 13.61 -12.08
CA ALA A 209 10.23 12.68 -12.89
C ALA A 209 11.06 11.47 -13.35
N ALA A 210 12.29 11.74 -13.81
CA ALA A 210 13.21 10.73 -14.31
C ALA A 210 13.70 9.80 -13.20
N GLU A 211 14.15 10.37 -12.08
CA GLU A 211 14.61 9.63 -10.91
C GLU A 211 13.51 8.74 -10.34
N PHE A 212 12.30 9.27 -10.17
CA PHE A 212 11.19 8.49 -9.61
C PHE A 212 10.83 7.30 -10.52
N LYS A 213 10.84 7.51 -11.84
CA LYS A 213 10.59 6.43 -12.79
C LYS A 213 11.63 5.32 -12.70
N GLU A 214 12.90 5.68 -12.56
CA GLU A 214 13.99 4.73 -12.36
C GLU A 214 13.81 3.97 -11.05
N GLU A 215 13.63 4.66 -9.93
CA GLU A 215 13.43 4.06 -8.61
C GLU A 215 12.26 3.06 -8.60
N VAL A 216 11.08 3.44 -9.10
CA VAL A 216 9.91 2.55 -9.12
C VAL A 216 10.12 1.36 -10.05
N SER A 217 10.85 1.53 -11.15
CA SER A 217 11.12 0.42 -12.08
C SER A 217 11.99 -0.70 -11.48
N THR A 218 12.70 -0.43 -10.40
CA THR A 218 13.49 -1.44 -9.67
C THR A 218 12.66 -2.28 -8.70
N ILE A 219 11.44 -1.84 -8.36
CA ILE A 219 10.60 -2.54 -7.39
C ILE A 219 9.90 -3.72 -8.05
N THR A 220 10.24 -4.92 -7.60
CA THR A 220 9.68 -6.19 -8.09
C THR A 220 8.82 -6.87 -7.04
N GLU A 221 8.10 -7.92 -7.45
CA GLU A 221 7.41 -8.79 -6.50
C GLU A 221 8.40 -9.48 -5.55
N GLU A 222 9.56 -9.90 -6.07
CA GLU A 222 10.64 -10.50 -5.29
C GLU A 222 11.14 -9.58 -4.16
N THR A 223 11.11 -8.25 -4.38
CA THR A 223 11.45 -7.29 -3.34
C THR A 223 10.48 -7.38 -2.15
N ALA A 224 9.18 -7.49 -2.45
CA ALA A 224 8.15 -7.66 -1.42
C ALA A 224 8.28 -9.02 -0.73
N GLN A 225 8.49 -10.09 -1.50
CA GLN A 225 8.70 -11.44 -0.97
C GLN A 225 9.92 -11.49 -0.02
N SER A 226 11.05 -10.90 -0.41
CA SER A 226 12.26 -10.86 0.43
C SER A 226 12.00 -10.15 1.76
N GLN A 227 11.35 -8.98 1.75
CA GLN A 227 11.06 -8.26 3.00
C GLN A 227 10.08 -9.00 3.91
N LEU A 228 9.12 -9.72 3.33
CA LEU A 228 8.20 -10.57 4.09
C LEU A 228 8.91 -11.80 4.66
N ALA A 229 9.81 -12.42 3.91
CA ALA A 229 10.64 -13.52 4.38
C ALA A 229 11.56 -13.07 5.54
N ASP A 230 12.16 -11.88 5.45
CA ASP A 230 12.95 -11.31 6.54
C ASP A 230 12.11 -11.07 7.79
N LEU A 231 10.87 -10.59 7.63
CA LEU A 231 9.91 -10.42 8.72
C LEU A 231 9.53 -11.75 9.38
N ASP A 232 9.25 -12.77 8.56
CA ASP A 232 8.91 -14.12 9.03
C ASP A 232 10.09 -14.76 9.77
N ASN A 233 11.30 -14.61 9.25
CA ASN A 233 12.54 -15.07 9.90
C ASN A 233 12.77 -14.36 11.23
N TYR A 234 12.58 -13.04 11.27
CA TYR A 234 12.74 -12.24 12.48
C TYR A 234 11.76 -12.66 13.60
N ARG A 235 10.51 -12.98 13.24
CA ARG A 235 9.48 -13.45 14.18
C ARG A 235 9.66 -14.92 14.59
N GLY A 236 10.43 -15.69 13.84
CA GLY A 236 10.49 -17.14 13.99
C GLY A 236 9.20 -17.83 13.56
N SER A 237 8.51 -17.27 12.56
CA SER A 237 7.24 -17.78 12.05
C SER A 237 7.38 -19.20 11.51
N TRP A 238 6.32 -19.99 11.67
CA TRP A 238 6.22 -21.32 11.05
C TRP A 238 5.79 -21.18 9.58
N THR A 239 6.66 -21.55 8.63
CA THR A 239 6.47 -21.28 7.19
C THR A 239 6.39 -22.53 6.32
N ASN A 240 6.27 -23.71 6.92
CA ASN A 240 6.35 -25.00 6.21
C ASN A 240 5.25 -25.21 5.13
N GLU A 241 4.21 -24.37 5.13
CA GLU A 241 3.08 -24.43 4.20
C GLU A 241 2.83 -23.10 3.51
N ASP A 242 3.84 -22.25 3.39
CA ASP A 242 3.72 -20.99 2.64
C ASP A 242 3.84 -21.21 1.12
N ASN A 243 4.20 -22.43 0.68
CA ASN A 243 4.42 -22.82 -0.72
C ASN A 243 3.19 -23.43 -1.38
#